data_AF-A0A849S2C2-F1
#
_entry.id   AF-A0A849S2C2-F1
#
_cell.length_a   1.000
_cell.length_b   1.000
_cell.length_c   1.000
_cell.angle_alpha   90.00
_cell.angle_beta   90.00
_cell.angle_gamma   90.00
#
_symmetry.space_group_name_H-M   'P 1'
#
loop_
_entity.id
_entity.type
_entity.pdbx_description
1 polymer ?
#
loop_
_entity_poly.entity_id
_entity_poly.type
_entity_poly.pdbx_seq_one_letter_code
_entity_poly.pdbx_strand_id
1 'polypeptide(L)'
;MKKITYSVLAALLLSPVASATLLTNPSDPRTWQGATINTFAGLFAQTNAQIIANNLLDDGNFDPTGYVAGSLIQYNGGLPTLGASGTSLDLPNNASANDASYNYVVSSNNPAVAANAIDQHWIQTNNTIGATIWDLGFQASKAAVFNTIDHGPLPQESIESTVYLSNDKVNWTQAVTERVWLEGIYSDTSVLWDGFVYAVGTGTNSTFRYASVIWGGPGALHADGDNEINGIMGLQENFSGNPVPEAHTWLLLGLGFAGLRYIRRSV
;
A
#
# COMPACT_ATOMS: atom_id res chain seq x y z
N MET A 1 -46.59 -37.48 -2.34
CA MET A 1 -45.16 -37.13 -2.33
C MET A 1 -44.98 -35.82 -1.58
N LYS A 2 -44.25 -35.84 -0.45
CA LYS A 2 -44.03 -34.68 0.43
C LYS A 2 -43.04 -33.72 -0.22
N LYS A 3 -43.38 -32.43 -0.33
CA LYS A 3 -42.43 -31.36 -0.68
C LYS A 3 -41.70 -30.93 0.59
N ILE A 4 -40.38 -31.06 0.60
CA ILE A 4 -39.51 -30.54 1.64
C ILE A 4 -38.96 -29.21 1.13
N THR A 5 -39.30 -28.11 1.81
CA THR A 5 -38.72 -26.78 1.59
C THR A 5 -37.56 -26.61 2.56
N TYR A 6 -36.35 -26.42 2.05
CA TYR A 6 -35.19 -26.01 2.86
C TYR A 6 -35.05 -24.49 2.79
N SER A 7 -35.19 -23.82 3.92
CA SER A 7 -34.79 -22.43 4.11
C SER A 7 -33.28 -22.39 4.36
N VAL A 8 -32.53 -21.66 3.53
CA VAL A 8 -31.13 -21.33 3.81
C VAL A 8 -31.11 -19.93 4.41
N LEU A 9 -30.84 -19.85 5.71
CA LEU A 9 -30.57 -18.60 6.42
C LEU A 9 -29.05 -18.37 6.35
N ALA A 10 -28.61 -17.42 5.54
CA ALA A 10 -27.21 -16.99 5.52
C ALA A 10 -26.99 -16.00 6.66
N ALA A 11 -26.28 -16.43 7.71
CA ALA A 11 -25.79 -15.55 8.75
C ALA A 11 -24.47 -14.91 8.28
N LEU A 12 -24.50 -13.63 7.92
CA LEU A 12 -23.30 -12.82 7.74
C LEU A 12 -22.73 -12.51 9.13
N LEU A 13 -21.68 -13.24 9.50
CA LEU A 13 -20.81 -12.87 10.61
C LEU A 13 -19.98 -11.67 10.16
N LEU A 14 -20.34 -10.48 10.61
CA LEU A 14 -19.47 -9.31 10.53
C LEU A 14 -18.36 -9.54 11.56
N SER A 15 -17.18 -9.92 11.10
CA SER A 15 -15.97 -9.84 11.92
C SER A 15 -15.73 -8.37 12.27
N PRO A 16 -15.42 -8.02 13.53
CA PRO A 16 -14.99 -6.68 13.85
C PRO A 16 -13.69 -6.40 13.09
N VAL A 17 -13.71 -5.38 12.24
CA VAL A 17 -12.50 -4.81 11.65
C VAL A 17 -11.68 -4.28 12.82
N ALA A 18 -10.47 -4.80 13.03
CA ALA A 18 -9.55 -4.20 13.97
C ALA A 18 -9.29 -2.77 13.49
N SER A 19 -9.82 -1.79 14.23
CA SER A 19 -9.60 -0.38 13.89
C SER A 19 -8.23 -0.01 14.42
N ALA A 20 -7.32 0.27 13.49
CA ALA A 20 -6.09 1.00 13.72
C ALA A 20 -6.38 2.21 14.65
N THR A 21 -5.52 2.45 15.65
CA THR A 21 -5.75 3.48 16.66
C THR A 21 -4.76 4.63 16.44
N LEU A 22 -5.31 5.76 16.01
CA LEU A 22 -4.57 7.01 15.97
C LEU A 22 -3.81 7.26 17.26
N LEU A 23 -2.53 7.60 17.15
CA LEU A 23 -1.79 8.08 18.31
C LEU A 23 -2.45 9.38 18.78
N THR A 24 -2.75 9.44 20.08
CA THR A 24 -3.41 10.60 20.72
C THR A 24 -2.56 11.23 21.82
N ASN A 25 -1.49 10.56 22.25
CA ASN A 25 -0.63 11.03 23.33
C ASN A 25 0.70 11.58 22.77
N PRO A 26 0.99 12.89 22.89
CA PRO A 26 2.26 13.46 22.44
C PRO A 26 3.48 12.97 23.26
N SER A 27 3.25 12.28 24.37
CA SER A 27 4.27 11.65 25.22
C SER A 27 4.15 10.13 25.21
N ASP A 28 3.64 9.53 24.13
CA ASP A 28 3.56 8.07 24.02
C ASP A 28 4.97 7.45 24.15
N PRO A 29 5.19 6.52 25.12
CA PRO A 29 6.51 5.96 25.38
C PRO A 29 6.85 4.77 24.47
N ARG A 30 5.92 4.29 23.64
CA ARG A 30 6.13 3.12 22.80
C ARG A 30 7.17 3.38 21.71
N THR A 31 7.75 2.29 21.23
CA THR A 31 8.74 2.26 20.15
C THR A 31 8.25 1.33 19.05
N TRP A 32 8.32 1.77 17.81
CA TRP A 32 7.99 1.00 16.62
C TRP A 32 9.23 0.91 15.75
N GLN A 33 9.79 -0.29 15.59
CA GLN A 33 10.99 -0.50 14.78
C GLN A 33 12.14 0.47 15.14
N GLY A 34 12.34 0.71 16.44
CA GLY A 34 13.36 1.65 16.95
C GLY A 34 12.98 3.13 16.90
N ALA A 35 11.83 3.48 16.33
CA ALA A 35 11.30 4.85 16.27
C ALA A 35 10.34 5.16 17.42
N THR A 36 10.42 6.38 17.94
CA THR A 36 9.44 6.95 18.87
C THR A 36 8.70 8.09 18.19
N ILE A 37 7.66 8.63 18.83
CA ILE A 37 7.02 9.87 18.37
C ILE A 37 8.03 11.02 18.23
N ASN A 38 9.04 11.11 19.09
CA ASN A 38 10.11 12.11 18.99
C ASN A 38 10.96 11.90 17.73
N THR A 39 11.21 10.65 17.36
CA THR A 39 11.95 10.30 16.14
C THR A 39 11.19 10.84 14.91
N PHE A 40 9.89 10.55 14.80
CA PHE A 40 9.06 11.05 13.70
C PHE A 40 8.91 12.58 13.72
N ALA A 41 8.74 13.18 14.89
CA ALA A 41 8.70 14.63 15.03
C ALA A 41 9.98 15.28 14.46
N GLY A 42 11.15 14.73 14.78
CA GLY A 42 12.42 15.17 14.19
C GLY A 42 12.49 14.99 12.68
N LEU A 43 12.11 13.81 12.18
CA LEU A 43 12.15 13.47 10.74
C LEU A 43 11.21 14.35 9.89
N PHE A 44 10.01 14.65 10.39
CA PHE A 44 9.03 15.49 9.69
C PHE A 44 9.15 16.98 10.03
N ALA A 45 10.17 17.39 10.79
CA ALA A 45 10.36 18.75 11.27
C ALA A 45 9.11 19.34 11.96
N GLN A 46 8.44 18.51 12.77
CA GLN A 46 7.24 18.84 13.54
C GLN A 46 7.50 18.64 15.04
N THR A 47 6.62 19.18 15.88
CA THR A 47 6.56 18.83 17.30
C THR A 47 5.64 17.62 17.51
N ASN A 48 5.79 16.87 18.60
CA ASN A 48 4.87 15.77 18.91
C ASN A 48 3.41 16.22 18.95
N ALA A 49 3.13 17.43 19.45
CA ALA A 49 1.78 17.98 19.45
C ALA A 49 1.22 18.16 18.03
N GLN A 50 2.06 18.59 17.07
CA GLN A 50 1.67 18.68 15.66
C GLN A 50 1.45 17.30 15.03
N ILE A 51 2.30 16.32 15.35
CA ILE A 51 2.13 14.93 14.90
C ILE A 51 0.75 14.39 15.29
N ILE A 52 0.35 14.59 16.55
CA ILE A 52 -0.97 14.18 17.06
C ILE A 52 -2.09 15.01 16.41
N ALA A 53 -1.96 16.34 16.36
CA ALA A 53 -2.99 17.21 15.80
C ALA A 53 -3.26 16.95 14.31
N ASN A 54 -2.23 16.56 13.57
CA ASN A 54 -2.32 16.20 12.15
C ASN A 54 -2.79 14.76 11.95
N ASN A 55 -2.98 13.99 13.04
CA ASN A 55 -3.24 12.56 12.97
C ASN A 55 -2.21 11.85 12.07
N LEU A 56 -0.92 12.17 12.19
CA LEU A 56 0.08 11.68 11.24
C LEU A 56 0.42 10.20 11.48
N LEU A 57 0.35 9.72 12.72
CA LEU A 57 0.77 8.38 13.10
C LEU A 57 -0.42 7.53 13.56
N ASP A 58 -0.44 6.29 13.08
CA ASP A 58 -1.40 5.25 13.44
C ASP A 58 -0.62 4.02 13.92
N ASP A 59 -0.94 3.52 15.12
CA ASP A 59 -0.20 2.40 15.72
C ASP A 59 -0.62 1.03 15.21
N GLY A 60 -1.58 0.95 14.29
CA GLY A 60 -1.97 -0.30 13.65
C GLY A 60 -1.22 -0.59 12.35
N ASN A 61 -1.51 -1.77 11.79
CA ASN A 61 -1.16 -2.12 10.42
C ASN A 61 -2.16 -1.52 9.43
N PHE A 62 -1.72 -1.26 8.21
CA PHE A 62 -2.61 -0.96 7.09
C PHE A 62 -3.16 -2.26 6.52
N ASP A 63 -4.48 -2.47 6.53
CA ASP A 63 -5.10 -3.65 5.91
C ASP A 63 -5.51 -3.36 4.45
N PRO A 64 -4.78 -3.87 3.43
CA PRO A 64 -5.16 -3.69 2.03
C PRO A 64 -6.28 -4.65 1.58
N THR A 65 -6.74 -5.56 2.44
CA THR A 65 -7.72 -6.58 2.08
C THR A 65 -9.01 -5.97 1.54
N GLY A 66 -9.46 -6.48 0.40
CA GLY A 66 -10.70 -6.01 -0.24
C GLY A 66 -10.53 -4.76 -1.08
N TYR A 67 -9.31 -4.23 -1.23
CA TYR A 67 -9.01 -3.11 -2.12
C TYR A 67 -8.11 -3.52 -3.30
N VAL A 68 -8.10 -2.70 -4.33
CA VAL A 68 -7.32 -2.90 -5.55
C VAL A 68 -6.02 -2.08 -5.49
N ALA A 69 -4.88 -2.77 -5.57
CA ALA A 69 -3.58 -2.12 -5.74
C ALA A 69 -3.47 -1.39 -7.09
N GLY A 70 -2.61 -0.38 -7.16
CA GLY A 70 -2.26 0.29 -8.40
C GLY A 70 -1.50 -0.64 -9.35
N SER A 71 -1.61 -0.39 -10.65
CA SER A 71 -0.89 -1.14 -11.67
C SER A 71 0.34 -0.37 -12.14
N LEU A 72 1.52 -0.94 -11.97
CA LEU A 72 2.76 -0.51 -12.58
C LEU A 72 2.63 -0.56 -14.10
N ILE A 73 2.58 0.62 -14.72
CA ILE A 73 2.43 0.78 -16.18
C ILE A 73 3.75 1.17 -16.86
N GLN A 74 4.73 1.64 -16.08
CA GLN A 74 6.05 2.01 -16.56
C GLN A 74 7.07 1.76 -15.45
N TYR A 75 8.24 1.24 -15.82
CA TYR A 75 9.32 0.95 -14.88
C TYR A 75 10.64 1.48 -15.43
N ASN A 76 11.28 2.38 -14.67
CA ASN A 76 12.58 2.99 -15.00
C ASN A 76 12.69 3.47 -16.47
N GLY A 77 11.62 4.04 -17.00
CA GLY A 77 11.53 4.62 -18.35
C GLY A 77 11.11 3.64 -19.46
N GLY A 78 10.89 2.37 -19.11
CA GLY A 78 10.50 1.31 -20.05
C GLY A 78 9.25 0.55 -19.64
N LEU A 79 8.96 -0.52 -20.38
CA LEU A 79 7.89 -1.46 -20.03
C LEU A 79 8.30 -2.29 -18.79
N PRO A 80 7.38 -2.56 -17.86
CA PRO A 80 7.64 -3.35 -16.66
C PRO A 80 7.74 -4.84 -17.02
N THR A 81 8.86 -5.22 -17.62
CA THR A 81 9.11 -6.58 -18.14
C THR A 81 10.42 -7.15 -17.62
N LEU A 82 11.42 -6.30 -17.43
CA LEU A 82 12.75 -6.64 -16.92
C LEU A 82 13.22 -5.51 -16.01
N GLY A 83 13.91 -5.84 -14.92
CA GLY A 83 14.29 -4.85 -13.94
C GLY A 83 14.91 -5.42 -12.67
N ALA A 84 15.34 -4.50 -11.80
CA ALA A 84 15.74 -4.82 -10.44
C ALA A 84 14.48 -5.04 -9.60
N SER A 85 14.32 -6.27 -9.15
CA SER A 85 13.23 -6.71 -8.29
C SER A 85 13.73 -7.77 -7.34
N GLY A 86 13.02 -8.03 -6.25
CA GLY A 86 13.38 -9.09 -5.33
C GLY A 86 12.20 -9.62 -4.53
N THR A 87 12.56 -10.49 -3.58
CA THR A 87 11.63 -11.16 -2.67
C THR A 87 12.25 -11.23 -1.30
N SER A 88 11.56 -10.71 -0.29
CA SER A 88 11.92 -10.94 1.11
C SER A 88 11.64 -12.39 1.50
N LEU A 89 12.57 -12.98 2.26
CA LEU A 89 12.51 -14.39 2.68
C LEU A 89 11.91 -14.58 4.07
N ASP A 90 11.80 -13.51 4.85
CA ASP A 90 11.01 -13.47 6.07
C ASP A 90 9.54 -13.38 5.68
N LEU A 91 8.71 -14.30 6.14
CA LEU A 91 7.31 -14.41 5.70
C LEU A 91 6.38 -14.37 6.90
N PRO A 92 5.24 -13.66 6.80
CA PRO A 92 4.30 -13.57 7.91
C PRO A 92 3.78 -14.94 8.32
N ASN A 93 3.70 -15.17 9.63
CA ASN A 93 3.24 -16.41 10.25
C ASN A 93 4.09 -17.64 9.86
N ASN A 94 5.37 -17.47 9.52
CA ASN A 94 6.25 -18.54 9.11
C ASN A 94 7.56 -18.58 9.92
N ALA A 95 7.59 -19.42 10.95
CA ALA A 95 8.79 -19.69 11.72
C ALA A 95 9.84 -20.44 10.86
N SER A 96 10.81 -19.70 10.34
CA SER A 96 11.89 -20.22 9.48
C SER A 96 13.26 -19.68 9.91
N ALA A 97 14.33 -20.10 9.24
CA ALA A 97 15.67 -19.56 9.49
C ALA A 97 15.82 -18.09 9.05
N ASN A 98 14.85 -17.55 8.31
CA ASN A 98 14.80 -16.15 7.88
C ASN A 98 13.85 -15.29 8.72
N ASP A 99 13.21 -15.87 9.75
CA ASP A 99 12.34 -15.12 10.66
C ASP A 99 13.15 -14.03 11.38
N ALA A 100 12.58 -12.82 11.48
CA ALA A 100 13.24 -11.63 12.00
C ALA A 100 14.55 -11.28 11.27
N SER A 101 14.55 -11.34 9.94
CA SER A 101 15.71 -11.01 9.12
C SER A 101 15.36 -10.18 7.88
N TYR A 102 16.35 -9.45 7.37
CA TYR A 102 16.25 -8.77 6.08
C TYR A 102 16.76 -9.64 4.92
N ASN A 103 16.77 -10.97 5.06
CA ASN A 103 17.26 -11.82 3.97
C ASN A 103 16.32 -11.73 2.76
N TYR A 104 16.90 -11.58 1.57
CA TYR A 104 16.14 -11.50 0.32
C TYR A 104 16.83 -12.26 -0.82
N VAL A 105 16.08 -12.42 -1.92
CA VAL A 105 16.60 -12.89 -3.21
C VAL A 105 16.36 -11.82 -4.27
N VAL A 106 17.41 -11.45 -4.99
CA VAL A 106 17.33 -10.54 -6.14
C VAL A 106 16.88 -11.24 -7.42
N SER A 107 16.32 -10.47 -8.34
CA SER A 107 15.86 -10.89 -9.68
C SER A 107 14.88 -12.07 -9.65
N SER A 108 14.00 -12.11 -8.63
CA SER A 108 13.07 -13.22 -8.42
C SER A 108 11.83 -13.18 -9.34
N ASN A 109 11.46 -12.00 -9.85
CA ASN A 109 10.22 -11.77 -10.59
C ASN A 109 10.38 -10.72 -11.70
N ASN A 110 9.38 -10.59 -12.57
CA ASN A 110 9.25 -9.39 -13.41
C ASN A 110 8.73 -8.22 -12.53
N PRO A 111 9.22 -6.98 -12.68
CA PRO A 111 8.64 -5.79 -12.05
C PRO A 111 7.10 -5.69 -12.08
N ALA A 112 6.44 -6.07 -13.18
CA ALA A 112 4.97 -6.06 -13.24
C ALA A 112 4.29 -7.10 -12.34
N VAL A 113 5.00 -8.13 -11.89
CA VAL A 113 4.51 -9.06 -10.87
C VAL A 113 4.83 -8.51 -9.49
N ALA A 114 6.09 -8.11 -9.29
CA ALA A 114 6.60 -7.71 -8.00
C ALA A 114 5.97 -6.44 -7.42
N ALA A 115 5.43 -5.56 -8.27
CA ALA A 115 4.91 -4.25 -7.84
C ALA A 115 3.41 -4.02 -8.10
N ASN A 116 2.67 -5.07 -8.47
CA ASN A 116 1.23 -5.02 -8.74
C ASN A 116 0.38 -5.73 -7.67
N ALA A 117 1.04 -6.29 -6.66
CA ALA A 117 0.42 -6.91 -5.50
C ALA A 117 1.10 -6.35 -4.25
N ILE A 118 0.34 -6.28 -3.15
CA ILE A 118 0.88 -5.87 -1.86
C ILE A 118 1.27 -7.15 -1.10
N ASP A 119 2.57 -7.47 -1.10
CA ASP A 119 3.14 -8.74 -0.66
C ASP A 119 4.66 -8.62 -0.40
N GLN A 120 5.40 -9.73 -0.33
CA GLN A 120 6.84 -9.75 -0.05
C GLN A 120 7.75 -9.42 -1.25
N HIS A 121 7.18 -9.16 -2.42
CA HIS A 121 7.95 -8.84 -3.61
C HIS A 121 8.16 -7.34 -3.74
N TRP A 122 9.27 -6.94 -4.36
CA TRP A 122 9.60 -5.52 -4.48
C TRP A 122 10.33 -5.21 -5.77
N ILE A 123 10.37 -3.92 -6.11
CA ILE A 123 11.18 -3.37 -7.20
C ILE A 123 12.08 -2.25 -6.69
N GLN A 124 13.23 -2.05 -7.33
CA GLN A 124 14.06 -0.85 -7.15
C GLN A 124 13.75 0.20 -8.20
N THR A 125 13.51 1.43 -7.76
CA THR A 125 13.24 2.56 -8.67
C THR A 125 14.54 3.28 -9.05
N ASN A 126 14.47 4.23 -9.98
CA ASN A 126 15.57 5.15 -10.27
C ASN A 126 15.24 6.56 -9.77
N ASN A 127 16.13 7.52 -9.97
CA ASN A 127 15.94 8.90 -9.49
C ASN A 127 15.26 9.84 -10.51
N THR A 128 14.56 9.29 -11.52
CA THR A 128 13.94 10.09 -12.59
C THR A 128 12.43 10.14 -12.43
N ILE A 129 11.90 11.34 -12.20
CA ILE A 129 10.45 11.57 -12.08
C ILE A 129 9.74 11.13 -13.36
N GLY A 130 8.68 10.34 -13.20
CA GLY A 130 7.91 9.79 -14.32
C GLY A 130 8.60 8.61 -15.01
N ALA A 131 9.70 8.06 -14.48
CA ALA A 131 10.31 6.86 -15.03
C ALA A 131 9.62 5.58 -14.53
N THR A 132 9.23 5.53 -13.26
CA THR A 132 8.47 4.44 -12.66
C THR A 132 7.10 4.95 -12.24
N ILE A 133 6.03 4.43 -12.85
CA ILE A 133 4.68 4.97 -12.75
C ILE A 133 3.67 3.85 -12.46
N TRP A 134 2.86 4.06 -11.42
CA TRP A 134 1.64 3.31 -11.16
C TRP A 134 0.41 4.09 -11.62
N ASP A 135 -0.52 3.38 -12.25
CA ASP A 135 -1.91 3.79 -12.46
C ASP A 135 -2.76 3.31 -11.27
N LEU A 136 -3.38 4.25 -10.55
CA LEU A 136 -4.10 3.96 -9.31
C LEU A 136 -5.52 3.39 -9.51
N GLY A 137 -5.98 3.20 -10.75
CA GLY A 137 -7.29 2.60 -11.01
C GLY A 137 -8.48 3.56 -10.92
N PHE A 138 -8.35 4.70 -10.24
CA PHE A 138 -9.36 5.77 -10.14
C PHE A 138 -8.74 7.15 -9.85
N GLN A 139 -9.56 8.20 -9.76
CA GLN A 139 -9.13 9.51 -9.26
C GLN A 139 -8.98 9.45 -7.74
N ALA A 140 -7.78 9.11 -7.27
CA ALA A 140 -7.45 9.04 -5.86
C ALA A 140 -7.14 10.45 -5.31
N SER A 141 -7.30 10.65 -3.99
CA SER A 141 -6.84 11.87 -3.30
C SER A 141 -5.66 11.61 -2.38
N LYS A 142 -5.37 10.33 -2.07
CA LYS A 142 -4.18 9.85 -1.37
C LYS A 142 -3.61 8.63 -2.09
N ALA A 143 -2.33 8.31 -1.87
CA ALA A 143 -1.71 7.07 -2.31
C ALA A 143 -0.98 6.44 -1.12
N ALA A 144 -1.33 5.20 -0.76
CA ALA A 144 -0.51 4.40 0.14
C ALA A 144 0.69 3.85 -0.62
N VAL A 145 1.86 4.00 0.00
CA VAL A 145 3.13 3.44 -0.45
C VAL A 145 3.46 2.27 0.47
N PHE A 146 3.72 1.14 -0.15
CA PHE A 146 4.16 -0.08 0.51
C PHE A 146 5.61 -0.28 0.11
N ASN A 147 6.50 -0.06 1.06
CA ASN A 147 7.92 -0.31 0.89
C ASN A 147 8.29 -1.69 1.41
N THR A 148 9.51 -2.11 1.09
CA THR A 148 10.19 -3.21 1.74
C THR A 148 11.49 -2.65 2.30
N ILE A 149 11.97 -3.22 3.40
CA ILE A 149 13.24 -2.86 4.01
C ILE A 149 14.19 -4.02 3.84
N ASP A 150 15.40 -3.76 3.36
CA ASP A 150 16.42 -4.78 3.15
C ASP A 150 17.69 -4.56 4.02
N HIS A 151 17.82 -3.40 4.67
CA HIS A 151 18.74 -3.16 5.79
C HIS A 151 18.30 -1.99 6.71
N GLY A 152 19.16 -1.62 7.65
CA GLY A 152 18.96 -0.44 8.51
C GLY A 152 19.83 0.73 8.05
N PRO A 153 19.53 1.97 8.48
CA PRO A 153 18.89 2.28 9.76
C PRO A 153 17.36 2.48 9.73
N LEU A 154 16.66 1.86 10.67
CA LEU A 154 15.25 2.15 10.95
C LEU A 154 15.10 3.40 11.83
N PRO A 155 14.04 4.21 11.65
CA PRO A 155 12.94 4.07 10.67
C PRO A 155 13.20 4.71 9.29
N GLN A 156 14.39 5.25 9.08
CA GLN A 156 14.72 6.03 7.90
C GLN A 156 14.51 5.24 6.59
N GLU A 157 14.88 3.96 6.61
CA GLU A 157 14.73 3.00 5.50
C GLU A 157 13.28 2.75 5.09
N SER A 158 12.31 3.01 5.98
CA SER A 158 10.90 2.82 5.65
C SER A 158 10.34 3.90 4.69
N ILE A 159 11.00 5.06 4.57
CA ILE A 159 10.51 6.21 3.79
C ILE A 159 11.66 6.82 2.99
N GLU A 160 12.25 6.03 2.11
CA GLU A 160 13.41 6.42 1.27
C GLU A 160 13.04 6.91 -0.12
N SER A 161 11.76 7.13 -0.36
CA SER A 161 11.29 7.50 -1.68
C SER A 161 10.51 8.79 -1.66
N THR A 162 10.70 9.58 -2.71
CA THR A 162 9.84 10.72 -3.00
C THR A 162 8.77 10.28 -3.99
N VAL A 163 7.51 10.53 -3.63
CA VAL A 163 6.37 10.29 -4.51
C VAL A 163 5.98 11.58 -5.23
N TYR A 164 5.68 11.45 -6.51
CA TYR A 164 5.12 12.50 -7.35
C TYR A 164 3.77 12.07 -7.90
N LEU A 165 2.81 12.98 -7.92
CA LEU A 165 1.41 12.71 -8.26
C LEU A 165 1.03 13.46 -9.53
N SER A 166 0.24 12.83 -10.41
CA SER A 166 -0.14 13.41 -11.70
C SER A 166 -1.50 12.90 -12.20
N ASN A 167 -2.13 13.69 -13.08
CA ASN A 167 -3.29 13.28 -13.88
C ASN A 167 -2.94 13.01 -15.35
N ASP A 168 -1.76 13.40 -15.82
CA ASP A 168 -1.38 13.36 -17.24
C ASP A 168 -0.02 12.71 -17.51
N LYS A 169 0.72 12.33 -16.45
CA LYS A 169 2.09 11.76 -16.48
C LYS A 169 3.15 12.73 -17.00
N VAL A 170 2.81 14.01 -17.15
CA VAL A 170 3.70 15.07 -17.64
C VAL A 170 3.93 16.11 -16.55
N ASN A 171 2.85 16.61 -15.96
CA ASN A 171 2.88 17.57 -14.86
C ASN A 171 2.83 16.79 -13.55
N TRP A 172 3.92 16.87 -12.79
CA TRP A 172 4.13 16.13 -11.57
C TRP A 172 4.16 17.07 -10.37
N THR A 173 3.36 16.75 -9.34
CA THR A 173 3.37 17.45 -8.05
C THR A 173 4.05 16.57 -7.03
N GLN A 174 5.07 17.08 -6.34
CA GLN A 174 5.67 16.38 -5.22
C GLN A 174 4.62 16.15 -4.13
N ALA A 175 4.49 14.92 -3.67
CA ALA A 175 3.58 14.55 -2.60
C ALA A 175 4.16 14.91 -1.23
N VAL A 176 3.28 15.03 -0.24
CA VAL A 176 3.65 15.13 1.18
C VAL A 176 3.04 13.95 1.93
N THR A 177 3.74 13.45 2.94
CA THR A 177 3.23 12.39 3.82
C THR A 177 2.11 12.94 4.70
N GLU A 178 0.98 12.24 4.72
CA GLU A 178 -0.22 12.63 5.47
C GLU A 178 -0.63 11.59 6.52
N ARG A 179 -0.16 10.34 6.40
CA ARG A 179 -0.36 9.27 7.38
C ARG A 179 0.78 8.26 7.31
N VAL A 180 1.15 7.69 8.45
CA VAL A 180 2.06 6.56 8.59
C VAL A 180 1.43 5.52 9.51
N TRP A 181 1.35 4.27 9.06
CA TRP A 181 0.98 3.09 9.85
C TRP A 181 2.23 2.39 10.33
N LEU A 182 2.33 2.22 11.64
CA LEU A 182 3.58 1.85 12.31
C LEU A 182 3.85 0.34 12.37
N GLU A 183 2.91 -0.49 11.90
CA GLU A 183 3.03 -1.95 11.86
C GLU A 183 2.93 -2.52 10.43
N GLY A 184 3.28 -1.75 9.39
CA GLY A 184 3.33 -2.28 8.02
C GLY A 184 1.95 -2.75 7.50
N ILE A 185 1.92 -3.86 6.75
CA ILE A 185 0.69 -4.54 6.30
C ILE A 185 0.31 -5.73 7.18
N TYR A 186 1.27 -6.36 7.85
CA TYR A 186 1.09 -7.52 8.68
C TYR A 186 1.17 -7.15 10.16
N SER A 187 0.24 -7.67 10.96
CA SER A 187 0.33 -7.60 12.42
C SER A 187 1.47 -8.44 13.01
N ASP A 188 2.16 -9.22 12.17
CA ASP A 188 3.27 -10.08 12.59
C ASP A 188 4.56 -9.27 12.68
N THR A 189 4.87 -8.80 13.89
CA THR A 189 6.03 -7.93 14.15
C THR A 189 7.38 -8.62 14.01
N SER A 190 7.42 -9.94 13.75
CA SER A 190 8.69 -10.58 13.37
C SER A 190 9.10 -10.26 11.94
N VAL A 191 8.16 -9.87 11.07
CA VAL A 191 8.42 -9.52 9.67
C VAL A 191 9.09 -8.14 9.58
N LEU A 192 10.42 -8.11 9.59
CA LEU A 192 11.16 -6.85 9.69
C LEU A 192 11.10 -5.99 8.42
N TRP A 193 10.97 -6.62 7.25
CA TRP A 193 10.98 -5.89 5.99
C TRP A 193 9.71 -5.09 5.74
N ASP A 194 8.60 -5.41 6.43
CA ASP A 194 7.28 -4.82 6.20
C ASP A 194 7.16 -3.38 6.73
N GLY A 195 8.17 -2.89 7.46
CA GLY A 195 8.41 -1.47 7.62
C GLY A 195 7.18 -0.65 8.06
N PHE A 196 7.02 0.54 7.47
CA PHE A 196 5.85 1.39 7.68
C PHE A 196 5.15 1.66 6.38
N VAL A 197 3.84 1.40 6.33
CA VAL A 197 3.03 1.92 5.23
C VAL A 197 2.81 3.41 5.45
N TYR A 198 2.95 4.21 4.41
CA TYR A 198 2.65 5.63 4.50
C TYR A 198 1.76 6.10 3.36
N ALA A 199 0.78 6.95 3.67
CA ALA A 199 -0.04 7.59 2.67
C ALA A 199 0.46 9.01 2.40
N VAL A 200 0.55 9.32 1.12
CA VAL A 200 0.90 10.64 0.61
C VAL A 200 -0.27 11.28 -0.11
N GLY A 201 -0.28 12.61 -0.14
CA GLY A 201 -1.21 13.40 -0.93
C GLY A 201 -0.56 14.67 -1.45
N THR A 202 -1.35 15.54 -2.08
CA THR A 202 -0.85 16.82 -2.60
C THR A 202 -0.70 17.90 -1.51
N GLY A 203 -0.97 17.57 -0.23
CA GLY A 203 -1.16 18.56 0.84
C GLY A 203 -2.46 19.36 0.69
N THR A 204 -3.28 19.00 -0.31
CA THR A 204 -4.62 19.53 -0.59
C THR A 204 -5.56 18.36 -0.88
N ASN A 205 -6.84 18.65 -1.13
CA ASN A 205 -7.82 17.63 -1.54
C ASN A 205 -7.85 17.39 -3.07
N SER A 206 -6.83 17.84 -3.80
CA SER A 206 -6.73 17.60 -5.25
C SER A 206 -6.57 16.11 -5.54
N THR A 207 -7.26 15.63 -6.57
CA THR A 207 -7.17 14.23 -7.01
C THR A 207 -6.12 14.01 -8.09
N PHE A 208 -5.65 12.78 -8.20
CA PHE A 208 -4.65 12.31 -9.15
C PHE A 208 -4.95 10.88 -9.59
N ARG A 209 -4.41 10.49 -10.75
CA ARG A 209 -4.57 9.14 -11.31
C ARG A 209 -3.29 8.32 -11.24
N TYR A 210 -2.15 9.00 -11.28
CA TYR A 210 -0.85 8.38 -11.43
C TYR A 210 0.06 8.78 -10.27
N ALA A 211 0.86 7.81 -9.81
CA ALA A 211 1.94 8.03 -8.87
C ALA A 211 3.26 7.64 -9.54
N SER A 212 4.28 8.48 -9.41
CA SER A 212 5.66 8.16 -9.75
C SER A 212 6.47 8.11 -8.47
N VAL A 213 7.26 7.05 -8.32
CA VAL A 213 8.15 6.87 -7.18
C VAL A 213 9.59 6.92 -7.68
N ILE A 214 10.42 7.67 -6.95
CA ILE A 214 11.87 7.70 -7.15
C ILE A 214 12.57 7.40 -5.84
N TRP A 215 13.75 6.78 -5.88
CA TRP A 215 14.60 6.69 -4.70
C TRP A 215 15.12 8.08 -4.33
N GLY A 216 15.26 8.31 -3.02
CA GLY A 216 15.64 9.57 -2.42
C GLY A 216 14.72 10.73 -2.82
N GLY A 217 15.34 11.89 -3.06
CA GLY A 217 14.64 13.13 -3.37
C GLY A 217 14.13 13.88 -2.13
N PRO A 218 13.51 15.05 -2.31
CA PRO A 218 13.16 15.97 -1.22
C PRO A 218 12.03 15.50 -0.29
N GLY A 219 11.28 14.45 -0.66
CA GLY A 219 10.24 13.86 0.18
C GLY A 219 10.70 12.63 0.98
N ALA A 220 11.89 12.10 0.69
CA ALA A 220 12.46 10.98 1.41
C ALA A 220 13.09 11.42 2.74
N LEU A 221 12.99 10.56 3.75
CA LEU A 221 13.62 10.75 5.06
C LEU A 221 15.10 10.31 5.07
N HIS A 222 15.46 9.44 4.12
CA HIS A 222 16.82 9.02 3.84
C HIS A 222 17.02 8.75 2.34
N ALA A 223 18.27 8.78 1.90
CA ALA A 223 18.64 8.57 0.51
C ALA A 223 20.10 8.13 0.45
N ASP A 224 20.33 6.85 0.22
CA ASP A 224 21.66 6.24 0.15
C ASP A 224 21.98 5.65 -1.24
N GLY A 225 20.96 5.37 -2.07
CA GLY A 225 21.16 5.04 -3.49
C GLY A 225 20.12 4.09 -4.08
N ASP A 226 19.29 3.47 -3.26
CA ASP A 226 18.23 2.55 -3.65
C ASP A 226 16.95 2.77 -2.84
N ASN A 227 15.96 1.92 -3.12
CA ASN A 227 14.70 1.79 -2.39
C ASN A 227 13.99 0.52 -2.84
N GLU A 228 13.24 -0.13 -1.96
CA GLU A 228 12.45 -1.30 -2.31
C GLU A 228 10.97 -0.96 -2.19
N ILE A 229 10.28 -0.95 -3.33
CA ILE A 229 8.85 -0.65 -3.40
C ILE A 229 8.09 -1.93 -3.69
N ASN A 230 7.26 -2.36 -2.73
CA ASN A 230 6.34 -3.47 -2.91
C ASN A 230 5.11 -3.05 -3.73
N GLY A 231 4.63 -1.82 -3.58
CA GLY A 231 3.54 -1.36 -4.42
C GLY A 231 2.96 -0.03 -4.00
N ILE A 232 2.00 0.44 -4.79
CA ILE A 232 1.23 1.66 -4.51
C ILE A 232 -0.25 1.34 -4.57
N MET A 233 -1.06 1.90 -3.67
CA MET A 233 -2.52 1.82 -3.74
C MET A 233 -3.16 3.22 -3.72
N GLY A 234 -4.10 3.46 -4.63
CA GLY A 234 -4.91 4.67 -4.62
C GLY A 234 -5.92 4.64 -3.47
N LEU A 235 -6.06 5.77 -2.77
CA LEU A 235 -6.94 5.94 -1.64
C LEU A 235 -7.82 7.19 -1.79
N GLN A 236 -8.95 7.18 -1.12
CA GLN A 236 -9.84 8.34 -0.92
C GLN A 236 -9.36 9.19 0.27
N GLU A 237 -10.07 10.30 0.51
CA GLU A 237 -9.69 11.28 1.55
C GLU A 237 -9.73 10.70 2.97
N ASN A 238 -10.53 9.67 3.18
CA ASN A 238 -10.67 8.94 4.44
C ASN A 238 -9.69 7.76 4.54
N PHE A 239 -8.69 7.68 3.65
CA PHE A 239 -7.72 6.57 3.56
C PHE A 239 -8.32 5.20 3.21
N SER A 240 -9.53 5.15 2.66
CA SER A 240 -10.10 3.91 2.10
C SER A 240 -9.70 3.71 0.64
N GLY A 241 -9.45 2.46 0.22
CA GLY A 241 -9.08 2.12 -1.15
C GLY A 241 -10.24 2.00 -2.13
N ASN A 242 -9.94 1.70 -3.39
CA ASN A 242 -10.94 1.28 -4.36
C ASN A 242 -11.34 -0.17 -4.10
N PRO A 243 -12.61 -0.47 -3.76
CA PRO A 243 -13.01 -1.83 -3.40
C PRO A 243 -12.88 -2.79 -4.58
N VAL A 244 -12.44 -4.02 -4.30
CA VAL A 244 -12.52 -5.12 -5.27
C VAL A 244 -14.00 -5.39 -5.54
N PRO A 245 -14.46 -5.39 -6.81
CA PRO A 245 -15.84 -5.72 -7.12
C PRO A 245 -16.21 -7.10 -6.56
N GLU A 246 -17.23 -7.18 -5.72
CA GLU A 246 -17.65 -8.45 -5.12
C GLU A 246 -17.97 -9.50 -6.22
N ALA A 247 -17.58 -10.75 -6.00
CA ALA A 247 -17.83 -11.85 -6.94
C ALA A 247 -19.32 -12.02 -7.27
N HIS A 248 -20.21 -11.63 -6.35
CA HIS A 248 -21.66 -11.68 -6.55
C HIS A 248 -22.17 -10.68 -7.59
N THR A 249 -21.52 -9.53 -7.79
CA THR A 249 -21.89 -8.57 -8.83
C THR A 249 -21.66 -9.18 -10.22
N TRP A 250 -20.59 -9.97 -10.40
CA TRP A 250 -20.33 -10.70 -11.63
C TRP A 250 -21.30 -11.87 -11.84
N LEU A 251 -21.66 -12.58 -10.77
CA LEU A 251 -22.65 -13.66 -10.82
C LEU A 251 -24.03 -13.13 -11.21
N LEU A 252 -24.49 -12.02 -10.61
CA LEU A 252 -25.78 -11.39 -10.93
C LEU A 252 -25.79 -10.82 -12.35
N LEU A 253 -24.69 -10.23 -12.81
CA LEU A 253 -24.54 -9.77 -14.19
C LEU A 253 -24.57 -10.96 -15.17
N GLY A 254 -23.85 -12.05 -14.87
CA GLY A 254 -23.84 -13.27 -15.66
C GLY A 254 -25.22 -13.94 -15.73
N LEU A 255 -25.93 -14.03 -14.60
CA LEU A 255 -27.31 -14.53 -14.55
C LEU A 255 -28.28 -13.61 -15.29
N GLY A 256 -28.08 -12.28 -15.22
CA GLY A 256 -28.85 -11.30 -15.98
C GLY A 256 -28.71 -11.49 -17.50
N PHE A 257 -27.49 -11.70 -18.00
CA PHE A 257 -27.27 -12.01 -19.42
C PHE A 257 -27.84 -13.37 -19.83
N ALA A 258 -27.73 -14.39 -18.99
CA ALA A 258 -28.34 -15.70 -19.24
C ALA A 258 -29.88 -15.61 -19.31
N GLY A 259 -30.50 -14.83 -18.41
CA GLY A 259 -31.94 -14.57 -18.40
C GLY A 259 -32.42 -13.82 -19.66
N LEU A 260 -31.71 -12.78 -20.09
CA LEU A 260 -32.03 -12.04 -21.33
C LEU A 260 -31.94 -12.92 -22.59
N ARG A 261 -30.99 -13.88 -22.63
CA ARG A 261 -30.88 -14.84 -23.73
C ARG A 261 -32.04 -15.83 -23.76
N TYR A 262 -32.63 -16.16 -22.61
CA TYR A 262 -33.78 -17.06 -22.51
C TYR A 262 -35.09 -16.36 -22.94
N ILE A 263 -35.25 -15.08 -22.58
CA ILE A 263 -36.42 -14.27 -22.99
C ILE A 263 -36.44 -14.08 -24.52
N ARG A 264 -35.28 -13.89 -25.16
CA ARG A 264 -35.17 -13.68 -26.61
C ARG A 264 -35.43 -14.93 -27.46
N ARG A 265 -35.49 -16.12 -26.87
CA ARG A 265 -35.84 -17.40 -27.53
C ARG A 265 -37.28 -17.83 -27.30
N SER A 266 -38.00 -17.10 -26.44
CA SER A 266 -39.37 -17.42 -26.02
C SER A 266 -40.42 -16.53 -26.68
N VAL A 267 -40.02 -15.74 -27.69
CA VAL A 267 -40.85 -14.92 -28.58
C VAL A 267 -40.55 -15.36 -30.01
#